data_AF-I3YYH8-F1
#
_entry.id   AF-I3YYH8-F1
#
_cell.length_a   1.000
_cell.length_b   1.000
_cell.length_c   1.000
_cell.angle_alpha   90.00
_cell.angle_beta   90.00
_cell.angle_gamma   90.00
#
_symmetry.space_group_name_H-M   'P 1'
#
loop_
_entity.id
_entity.type
_entity.pdbx_description
1 polymer ?
#
loop_
_entity_poly.entity_id
_entity_poly.type
_entity_poly.pdbx_seq_one_letter_code
_entity_poly.pdbx_strand_id
1 'polypeptide(L)'
;MKSYKKWAFRILIFVVLLNILVFYLITDFTGNMSDEGPSITLLTILGFVVNLFFIGGIVLTILSIVKKEEKDYEFILSVAGYSLLILIPIALFFIP
;
A
#
# COMPACT_ATOMS: atom_id res chain seq x y z
N MET A 1 -9.69 -23.55 -3.70
CA MET A 1 -10.34 -22.21 -3.67
C MET A 1 -9.26 -21.22 -3.28
N LYS A 2 -9.03 -20.13 -4.04
CA LYS A 2 -7.94 -19.19 -3.76
C LYS A 2 -8.19 -18.51 -2.41
N SER A 3 -7.24 -18.65 -1.48
CA SER A 3 -7.30 -18.10 -0.11
C SER A 3 -7.26 -16.57 -0.14
N TYR A 4 -8.24 -15.90 0.49
CA TYR A 4 -8.35 -14.44 0.47
C TYR A 4 -7.19 -13.79 1.23
N LYS A 5 -6.81 -14.34 2.40
CA LYS A 5 -5.64 -13.91 3.18
C LYS A 5 -4.36 -13.93 2.38
N LYS A 6 -4.17 -14.94 1.52
CA LYS A 6 -2.96 -15.07 0.70
C LYS A 6 -2.86 -13.98 -0.35
N TRP A 7 -3.99 -13.62 -0.96
CA TRP A 7 -4.04 -12.50 -1.90
C TRP A 7 -3.91 -11.16 -1.20
N ALA A 8 -4.57 -10.97 -0.06
CA ALA A 8 -4.43 -9.77 0.77
C ALA A 8 -2.96 -9.52 1.14
N PHE A 9 -2.25 -10.58 1.55
CA PHE A 9 -0.84 -10.52 1.93
C PHE A 9 0.06 -10.19 0.73
N ARG A 10 -0.15 -10.83 -0.42
CA ARG A 10 0.60 -10.50 -1.65
C ARG A 10 0.39 -9.06 -2.07
N ILE A 11 -0.85 -8.59 -2.04
CA ILE A 11 -1.18 -7.20 -2.36
C ILE A 11 -0.52 -6.25 -1.36
N LEU A 12 -0.44 -6.61 -0.07
CA LEU A 12 0.22 -5.78 0.93
C LEU A 12 1.70 -5.58 0.58
N ILE A 13 2.39 -6.66 0.17
CA ILE A 13 3.78 -6.57 -0.29
C ILE A 13 3.90 -5.64 -1.50
N PHE A 14 3.00 -5.75 -2.49
CA PHE A 14 3.01 -4.85 -3.64
C PHE A 14 2.77 -3.40 -3.25
N VAL A 15 1.82 -3.13 -2.33
CA VAL A 15 1.57 -1.78 -1.82
C VAL A 15 2.81 -1.21 -1.15
N VAL A 16 3.50 -1.98 -0.30
CA VAL A 16 4.74 -1.53 0.36
C VAL A 16 5.83 -1.23 -0.67
N LEU A 17 6.06 -2.13 -1.63
CA LEU A 17 7.08 -1.94 -2.66
C LEU A 17 6.78 -0.75 -3.56
N LEU A 18 5.52 -0.55 -3.96
CA LEU A 18 5.12 0.60 -4.78
C LEU A 18 5.26 1.91 -4.01
N ASN A 19 4.95 1.95 -2.71
CA ASN A 19 5.19 3.15 -1.90
C ASN A 19 6.68 3.47 -1.77
N ILE A 20 7.54 2.47 -1.61
CA ILE A 20 9.01 2.66 -1.64
C ILE A 20 9.46 3.21 -2.99
N LEU A 21 8.94 2.66 -4.09
CA LEU A 21 9.24 3.14 -5.44
C LEU A 21 8.81 4.60 -5.64
N VAL A 22 7.59 4.95 -5.22
CA VAL A 22 7.08 6.32 -5.31
C VAL A 22 7.94 7.28 -4.48
N PHE A 23 8.31 6.89 -3.25
CA PHE A 23 9.20 7.67 -2.41
C PHE A 23 10.57 7.90 -3.06
N TYR A 24 11.16 6.85 -3.66
CA TYR A 24 12.42 6.95 -4.40
C TYR A 24 12.29 7.94 -5.57
N LEU A 25 11.23 7.83 -6.38
CA LEU A 25 11.01 8.73 -7.52
C LEU A 25 10.83 10.20 -7.09
N ILE A 26 10.15 10.44 -5.96
CA ILE A 26 9.97 11.81 -5.43
C ILE A 26 11.28 12.38 -4.91
N THR A 27 12.06 11.59 -4.17
CA THR A 27 13.34 12.04 -3.59
C THR A 27 14.41 12.27 -4.64
N ASP A 28 14.46 11.43 -5.68
CA ASP A 28 15.32 11.65 -6.84
C ASP A 28 14.94 12.94 -7.59
N PHE A 29 13.64 13.17 -7.82
CA PHE A 29 13.12 14.40 -8.43
C PHE A 29 13.52 15.67 -7.65
N THR A 30 13.38 15.65 -6.33
CA THR A 30 13.68 16.83 -5.48
C THR A 30 15.17 17.00 -5.20
N GLY A 31 15.94 15.91 -5.09
CA GLY A 31 17.36 15.93 -4.75
C GLY A 31 18.27 16.32 -5.92
N ASN A 32 17.90 15.99 -7.15
CA ASN A 32 18.78 16.18 -8.32
C ASN A 32 18.48 17.45 -9.13
N MET A 33 17.45 18.24 -8.81
CA MET A 33 17.04 19.46 -9.56
C MET A 33 17.18 19.31 -11.10
N SER A 34 16.91 18.10 -11.60
CA SER A 34 17.05 17.78 -13.01
C SER A 34 15.73 18.10 -13.71
N ASP A 35 15.80 18.80 -14.83
CA ASP A 35 14.63 19.12 -15.68
C ASP A 35 13.92 17.84 -16.22
N GLU A 36 14.51 16.66 -16.00
CA GLU A 36 14.07 15.34 -16.50
C GLU A 36 13.44 14.43 -15.43
N GLY A 37 13.09 14.97 -14.27
CA GLY A 37 12.47 14.16 -13.22
C GLY A 37 11.12 13.53 -13.64
N PRO A 38 10.64 12.48 -12.95
CA PRO A 38 9.41 11.76 -13.31
C PRO A 38 8.22 12.71 -13.46
N SER A 39 7.55 12.62 -14.61
CA SER A 39 6.38 13.45 -14.90
C SER A 39 5.35 13.37 -13.77
N ILE A 40 4.78 14.51 -13.40
CA ILE A 40 3.68 14.61 -12.42
C ILE A 40 2.55 13.63 -12.78
N THR A 41 2.29 13.42 -14.08
CA THR A 41 1.31 12.45 -14.58
C THR A 41 1.66 11.02 -14.19
N LEU A 42 2.94 10.61 -14.31
CA LEU A 42 3.40 9.28 -13.93
C LEU A 42 3.29 9.06 -12.41
N LEU A 43 3.69 10.04 -11.61
CA LEU A 43 3.54 9.99 -10.14
C LEU A 43 2.07 9.90 -9.73
N THR A 44 1.18 10.63 -10.42
CA THR A 44 -0.27 10.60 -10.17
C THR A 44 -0.85 9.23 -10.51
N ILE A 45 -0.48 8.64 -11.65
CA ILE A 45 -0.94 7.31 -12.05
C ILE A 45 -0.43 6.25 -11.06
N LEU A 46 0.84 6.30 -10.68
CA LEU A 46 1.40 5.40 -9.66
C LEU A 46 0.66 5.52 -8.34
N GLY A 47 0.38 6.74 -7.89
CA GLY A 47 -0.42 7.00 -6.69
C GLY A 47 -1.82 6.40 -6.79
N PHE A 48 -2.47 6.48 -7.96
CA PHE A 48 -3.77 5.87 -8.18
C PHE A 48 -3.71 4.33 -8.14
N VAL A 49 -2.69 3.74 -8.76
CA VAL A 49 -2.45 2.29 -8.74
C VAL A 49 -2.22 1.80 -7.31
N VAL A 50 -1.38 2.51 -6.53
CA VAL A 50 -1.13 2.19 -5.11
C VAL A 50 -2.43 2.21 -4.32
N ASN A 51 -3.25 3.25 -4.47
CA ASN A 51 -4.53 3.35 -3.79
C ASN A 51 -5.50 2.24 -4.19
N LEU A 52 -5.53 1.86 -5.47
CA LEU A 52 -6.38 0.76 -5.95
C LEU A 52 -5.99 -0.58 -5.30
N PHE A 53 -4.70 -0.89 -5.27
CA PHE A 53 -4.20 -2.09 -4.59
C PHE A 53 -4.46 -2.03 -3.09
N PHE A 54 -4.30 -0.86 -2.46
CA PHE A 54 -4.55 -0.67 -1.05
C PHE A 54 -6.02 -0.98 -0.67
N ILE A 55 -6.97 -0.39 -1.39
CA ILE A 55 -8.41 -0.61 -1.17
C ILE A 55 -8.75 -2.09 -1.44
N GLY A 56 -8.27 -2.66 -2.55
CA GLY A 56 -8.49 -4.07 -2.87
C GLY A 56 -7.93 -5.00 -1.80
N GLY A 57 -6.76 -4.69 -1.27
CA GLY A 57 -6.11 -5.40 -0.17
C GLY A 57 -6.92 -5.37 1.13
N ILE A 58 -7.47 -4.20 1.50
CA ILE A 58 -8.37 -4.05 2.65
C ILE A 58 -9.63 -4.90 2.45
N VAL A 59 -10.27 -4.84 1.28
CA VAL A 59 -11.47 -5.63 0.99
C VAL A 59 -11.19 -7.13 1.11
N LEU A 60 -10.07 -7.60 0.58
CA LEU A 60 -9.68 -9.02 0.72
C LEU A 60 -9.39 -9.40 2.18
N THR A 61 -8.79 -8.50 2.94
CA THR A 61 -8.55 -8.69 4.38
C THR A 61 -9.89 -8.83 5.12
N ILE A 62 -10.86 -7.94 4.85
CA ILE A 62 -12.21 -8.03 5.41
C ILE A 62 -12.89 -9.34 5.01
N LEU A 63 -12.80 -9.74 3.74
CA LEU A 63 -13.36 -11.01 3.27
C LEU A 63 -12.73 -12.21 3.97
N SER A 64 -11.42 -12.19 4.25
CA SER A 64 -10.75 -13.25 5.01
C SER A 64 -11.29 -13.36 6.45
N ILE A 65 -11.61 -12.22 7.08
CA ILE A 65 -12.21 -12.16 8.43
C ILE A 65 -13.63 -12.75 8.39
N VAL A 66 -14.46 -12.31 7.43
CA VAL A 66 -15.85 -12.76 7.29
C VAL A 66 -15.91 -14.26 6.99
N LYS A 67 -15.00 -14.77 6.16
CA LYS A 67 -14.90 -16.21 5.85
C LYS A 67 -14.26 -17.04 6.95
N LYS A 68 -13.85 -16.43 8.07
CA LYS A 68 -13.19 -17.11 9.20
C LYS A 68 -11.98 -17.93 8.74
N GLU A 69 -11.20 -17.37 7.80
CA GLU A 69 -9.96 -18.00 7.37
C GLU A 69 -8.98 -18.13 8.55
N GLU A 70 -8.15 -19.16 8.51
CA GLU A 70 -7.21 -19.46 9.58
C GLU A 70 -6.23 -18.30 9.79
N LYS A 71 -6.08 -17.89 11.06
CA LYS A 71 -5.30 -16.70 11.48
C LYS A 71 -3.80 -17.00 11.55
N ASP A 72 -3.23 -17.38 10.41
CA ASP A 72 -1.79 -17.57 10.27
C ASP A 72 -1.05 -16.23 10.12
N TYR A 73 0.26 -16.31 9.88
CA TYR A 73 1.10 -15.13 9.70
C TYR A 73 0.66 -14.25 8.53
N GLU A 74 0.15 -14.83 7.42
CA GLU A 74 -0.32 -14.07 6.26
C GLU A 74 -1.52 -13.19 6.65
N PHE A 75 -2.46 -13.77 7.40
CA PHE A 75 -3.62 -13.05 7.90
C PHE A 75 -3.23 -11.95 8.90
N ILE A 76 -2.41 -12.29 9.90
CA ILE A 76 -2.01 -11.36 10.96
C ILE A 76 -1.23 -10.18 10.37
N LEU A 77 -0.27 -10.44 9.47
CA LEU A 77 0.49 -9.39 8.80
C LEU A 77 -0.38 -8.55 7.87
N SER A 78 -1.35 -9.14 7.17
CA SER A 78 -2.29 -8.36 6.35
C SER A 78 -3.07 -7.38 7.21
N VAL A 79 -3.71 -7.85 8.29
CA VAL A 79 -4.48 -6.99 9.19
C VAL A 79 -3.62 -5.89 9.81
N ALA A 80 -2.46 -6.26 10.37
CA ALA A 80 -1.54 -5.31 10.99
C ALA A 80 -0.99 -4.30 9.97
N GLY A 81 -0.55 -4.77 8.80
CA GLY A 81 0.03 -3.96 7.75
C GLY A 81 -0.95 -2.94 7.17
N TYR A 82 -2.16 -3.36 6.80
CA TYR A 82 -3.16 -2.42 6.31
C TYR A 82 -3.61 -1.44 7.40
N SER A 83 -3.76 -1.89 8.66
CA SER A 83 -4.09 -0.98 9.77
C SER A 83 -3.02 0.08 9.97
N LEU A 84 -1.74 -0.31 9.95
CA LEU A 84 -0.61 0.61 10.09
C LEU A 84 -0.55 1.62 8.94
N LEU A 85 -0.76 1.17 7.70
CA LEU A 85 -0.80 2.03 6.51
C LEU A 85 -1.97 3.04 6.54
N ILE A 86 -3.09 2.72 7.20
CA ILE A 86 -4.18 3.68 7.44
C ILE A 86 -3.79 4.68 8.53
N LEU A 87 -3.13 4.22 9.59
CA LEU A 87 -2.80 5.06 10.75
C LEU A 87 -1.70 6.08 10.46
N ILE A 88 -0.71 5.76 9.61
CA ILE A 88 0.36 6.70 9.24
C ILE A 88 -0.18 8.05 8.71
N PRO A 89 -0.98 8.10 7.63
CA PRO A 89 -1.46 9.36 7.09
C PRO A 89 -2.39 10.10 8.07
N ILE A 90 -3.17 9.37 8.87
CA ILE A 90 -3.99 9.95 9.93
C ILE A 90 -3.09 10.62 10.98
N ALA A 91 -2.03 9.94 11.43
CA ALA A 91 -1.10 10.50 12.40
C ALA A 91 -0.37 11.74 11.85
N LEU A 92 0.08 11.68 10.58
CA LEU A 92 0.71 12.82 9.91
C LEU A 92 -0.23 14.02 9.78
N PHE A 93 -1.52 13.79 9.58
CA PHE A 93 -2.51 14.88 9.51
C PHE A 93 -2.61 15.71 10.80
N PHE A 94 -2.27 15.13 11.96
CA PHE A 94 -2.27 15.85 13.24
C PHE A 94 -0.93 16.52 13.57
N ILE A 95 0.12 16.30 12.78
CA ILE A 95 1.40 16.96 12.96
C ILE A 95 1.36 18.28 12.18
N PRO A 96 1.49 19.44 12.87
CA PRO A 96 1.42 20.76 12.26
C PRO A 96 2.60 21.07 11.34
#